data_AF-A0AAV0D654-F1
#
_entry.id   AF-A0AAV0D654-F1
#
_cell.length_a   1.000
_cell.length_b   1.000
_cell.length_c   1.000
_cell.angle_alpha   90.00
_cell.angle_beta   90.00
_cell.angle_gamma   90.00
#
_symmetry.space_group_name_H-M   'P 1'
#
loop_
_entity.id
_entity.type
_entity.pdbx_description
1 polymer ?
#
loop_
_entity_poly.entity_id
_entity_poly.type
_entity_poly.pdbx_seq_one_letter_code
_entity_poly.pdbx_strand_id
1 'polypeptide(L)'
;MFRQADKHIDWMRIGAFVFDSQAALLTENLITPLRIPREETTEEMVELNGRCVVSPIRSGIWLADLQLVRCPVCDLNTCDGTMQTLDARHIELFLSEGYQDGSWNYELLGTHEVKKRADGATAAIFDIRHLKDCTTQMVLDFDSWKGKPNDWQPKSVVAPHAVAVNTNLQPNDGNKFNFSGLKYARTCMLRLY
;
A
#
# COMPACT_ATOMS: atom_id res chain seq x y z
N MET A 1 -1.51 4.25 13.25
CA MET A 1 -0.27 3.42 13.24
C MET A 1 1.00 4.27 13.12
N PHE A 2 1.11 5.24 12.20
CA PHE A 2 2.29 6.17 12.16
C PHE A 2 2.43 7.10 13.38
N ARG A 3 1.39 7.21 14.22
CA ARG A 3 1.41 7.93 15.51
C ARG A 3 1.52 7.02 16.73
N GLN A 4 1.61 5.70 16.52
CA GLN A 4 1.92 4.78 17.61
C GLN A 4 3.44 4.77 17.75
N ALA A 5 3.97 5.78 18.46
CA ALA A 5 5.41 6.01 18.61
C ALA A 5 6.15 4.74 19.08
N ASP A 6 5.50 3.94 19.93
CA ASP A 6 6.09 2.71 20.47
C ASP A 6 6.24 1.59 19.43
N LYS A 7 5.45 1.64 18.35
CA LYS A 7 5.44 0.62 17.28
C LYS A 7 6.16 1.06 16.03
N HIS A 8 6.35 2.36 15.83
CA HIS A 8 7.02 2.90 14.66
C HIS A 8 8.53 2.65 14.76
N ILE A 9 9.12 2.11 13.68
CA ILE A 9 10.55 1.82 13.61
C ILE A 9 11.23 2.87 12.74
N ASP A 10 10.73 3.02 11.50
CA ASP A 10 11.33 3.93 10.52
C ASP A 10 10.30 4.31 9.44
N TRP A 11 10.60 5.36 8.67
CA TRP A 11 9.79 5.79 7.55
C TRP A 11 10.63 6.40 6.43
N MET A 12 10.12 6.31 5.21
CA MET A 12 10.71 6.93 4.03
C MET A 12 9.61 7.57 3.17
N ARG A 13 9.79 8.84 2.81
CA ARG A 13 8.98 9.49 1.76
C ARG A 13 9.35 8.86 0.41
N ILE A 14 8.38 8.23 -0.26
CA ILE A 14 8.57 7.69 -1.61
C ILE A 14 8.49 8.83 -2.63
N GLY A 15 7.46 9.68 -2.48
CA GLY A 15 7.24 10.79 -3.40
C GLY A 15 5.82 11.34 -3.34
N ALA A 16 5.45 12.05 -4.39
CA ALA A 16 4.11 12.58 -4.59
C ALA A 16 3.57 12.12 -5.94
N PHE A 17 2.26 11.91 -6.01
CA PHE A 17 1.54 11.56 -7.22
C PHE A 17 0.15 12.21 -7.19
N VAL A 18 -0.58 12.15 -8.30
CA VAL A 18 -1.85 12.85 -8.50
C VAL A 18 -2.95 11.83 -8.75
N PHE A 19 -4.11 12.08 -8.16
CA PHE A 19 -5.36 11.47 -8.60
C PHE A 19 -6.19 12.51 -9.36
N ASP A 20 -6.48 12.24 -10.62
CA ASP A 20 -7.44 12.99 -11.43
C ASP A 20 -8.85 12.40 -11.32
N SER A 21 -8.96 11.13 -10.93
CA SER A 21 -10.22 10.48 -10.60
C SER A 21 -10.54 10.57 -9.11
N GLN A 22 -11.75 10.12 -8.77
CA GLN A 22 -12.15 9.91 -7.38
C GLN A 22 -12.11 8.41 -7.02
N ALA A 23 -11.31 7.61 -7.72
CA ALA A 23 -11.18 6.18 -7.44
C ALA A 23 -9.72 5.70 -7.56
N ALA A 24 -9.26 5.01 -6.53
CA ALA A 24 -7.96 4.34 -6.53
C ALA A 24 -8.14 2.83 -6.75
N LEU A 25 -7.24 2.22 -7.52
CA LEU A 25 -7.01 0.79 -7.51
C LEU A 25 -5.84 0.48 -6.57
N LEU A 26 -6.08 -0.34 -5.56
CA LEU A 26 -5.08 -0.86 -4.64
C LEU A 26 -4.80 -2.30 -5.03
N THR A 27 -3.54 -2.72 -5.01
CA THR A 27 -3.19 -4.11 -5.27
C THR A 27 -1.89 -4.52 -4.58
N GLU A 28 -1.80 -5.80 -4.21
CA GLU A 28 -0.57 -6.43 -3.74
C GLU A 28 0.29 -7.02 -4.87
N ASN A 29 -0.18 -6.92 -6.12
CA ASN A 29 0.44 -7.58 -7.24
C ASN A 29 0.44 -6.71 -8.51
N LEU A 30 1.58 -6.68 -9.20
CA LEU A 30 1.78 -5.91 -10.42
C LEU A 30 1.62 -6.74 -11.70
N ILE A 31 1.05 -7.95 -11.61
CA ILE A 31 0.80 -8.78 -12.80
C ILE A 31 -0.07 -8.02 -13.82
N THR A 32 0.49 -7.87 -15.02
CA THR A 32 -0.19 -7.26 -16.16
C THR A 32 -1.03 -8.30 -16.94
N PRO A 33 -2.17 -7.89 -17.52
CA PRO A 33 -2.75 -6.55 -17.48
C PRO A 33 -3.46 -6.29 -16.14
N LEU A 34 -3.28 -5.08 -15.58
CA LEU A 34 -4.09 -4.64 -14.44
C LEU A 34 -5.55 -4.57 -14.86
N ARG A 35 -6.41 -5.26 -14.11
CA ARG A 35 -7.85 -5.25 -14.29
C ARG A 35 -8.51 -4.77 -13.01
N ILE A 36 -9.57 -3.99 -13.20
CA ILE A 36 -10.43 -3.54 -12.12
C ILE A 36 -11.27 -4.75 -11.66
N PRO A 37 -11.24 -5.10 -10.37
CA PRO A 37 -12.10 -6.14 -9.80
C PRO A 37 -13.59 -5.78 -9.98
N ARG A 38 -14.46 -6.78 -10.13
CA ARG A 38 -15.89 -6.62 -10.48
C ARG A 38 -16.84 -7.08 -9.39
N GLU A 39 -16.30 -7.54 -8.28
CA GLU A 39 -17.03 -8.05 -7.11
C GLU A 39 -17.90 -6.92 -6.51
N GLU A 40 -18.95 -7.30 -5.79
CA GLU A 40 -19.94 -6.34 -5.28
C GLU A 40 -19.37 -5.54 -4.10
N THR A 41 -18.62 -6.19 -3.22
CA THR A 41 -18.05 -5.57 -2.02
C THR A 41 -16.54 -5.42 -2.08
N THR A 42 -16.00 -4.38 -1.44
CA THR A 42 -14.54 -4.18 -1.34
C THR A 42 -13.84 -5.35 -0.66
N GLU A 43 -14.49 -5.98 0.32
CA GLU A 43 -13.98 -7.15 1.04
C GLU A 43 -13.79 -8.35 0.08
N GLU A 44 -14.82 -8.69 -0.69
CA GLU A 44 -14.74 -9.75 -1.72
C GLU A 44 -13.67 -9.45 -2.78
N MET A 45 -13.55 -8.19 -3.22
CA MET A 45 -12.50 -7.80 -4.17
C MET A 45 -11.12 -8.15 -3.60
N VAL A 46 -10.85 -7.79 -2.34
CA VAL A 46 -9.58 -8.09 -1.67
C VAL A 46 -9.38 -9.59 -1.51
N GLU A 47 -10.33 -10.29 -0.91
CA GLU A 47 -10.21 -11.72 -0.58
C GLU A 47 -10.00 -12.61 -1.80
N LEU A 48 -10.61 -12.27 -2.95
CA LEU A 48 -10.53 -13.09 -4.15
C LEU A 48 -9.38 -12.69 -5.08
N ASN A 49 -8.95 -11.42 -5.05
CA ASN A 49 -8.03 -10.89 -6.06
C ASN A 49 -6.74 -10.26 -5.52
N GLY A 50 -6.61 -10.03 -4.21
CA GLY A 50 -5.49 -9.24 -3.67
C GLY A 50 -5.49 -7.80 -4.22
N ARG A 51 -6.66 -7.27 -4.56
CA ARG A 51 -6.85 -5.89 -5.06
C ARG A 51 -8.26 -5.40 -4.84
N CYS A 52 -8.43 -4.10 -4.70
CA CYS A 52 -9.75 -3.50 -4.57
C CYS A 52 -9.80 -2.08 -5.12
N VAL A 53 -11.01 -1.61 -5.39
CA VAL A 53 -11.26 -0.21 -5.74
C VAL A 53 -11.71 0.53 -4.50
N VAL A 54 -11.06 1.66 -4.24
CA VAL A 54 -11.42 2.57 -3.15
C VAL A 54 -11.99 3.84 -3.77
N SER A 55 -13.31 4.06 -3.61
CA SER A 55 -14.05 5.24 -4.10
C SER A 55 -15.24 5.65 -3.20
N PRO A 56 -15.52 6.96 -2.98
CA PRO A 56 -14.82 8.14 -3.52
C PRO A 56 -13.57 8.61 -2.75
N ILE A 57 -12.42 8.76 -3.42
CA ILE A 57 -11.22 9.47 -2.92
C ILE A 57 -11.21 10.95 -3.34
N ARG A 58 -10.36 11.77 -2.68
CA ARG A 58 -10.08 13.14 -3.14
C ARG A 58 -9.17 13.12 -4.37
N SER A 59 -9.53 13.88 -5.39
CA SER A 59 -8.62 14.23 -6.48
C SER A 59 -7.60 15.28 -6.01
N GLY A 60 -6.45 15.37 -6.66
CA GLY A 60 -5.37 16.29 -6.32
C GLY A 60 -4.08 15.56 -5.96
N ILE A 61 -3.18 16.24 -5.24
CA ILE A 61 -1.84 15.74 -4.91
C ILE A 61 -1.89 14.87 -3.65
N TRP A 62 -1.26 13.70 -3.75
CA TRP A 62 -1.10 12.75 -2.67
C TRP A 62 0.38 12.50 -2.40
N LEU A 63 0.71 12.36 -1.11
CA LEU A 63 2.04 11.99 -0.65
C LEU A 63 2.04 10.51 -0.30
N ALA A 64 3.03 9.79 -0.80
CA ALA A 64 3.22 8.38 -0.54
C ALA A 64 4.44 8.17 0.36
N ASP A 65 4.25 7.43 1.44
CA ASP A 65 5.27 7.07 2.40
C ASP A 65 5.34 5.55 2.54
N LEU A 66 6.55 5.02 2.74
CA LEU A 66 6.75 3.68 3.26
C LEU A 66 6.97 3.79 4.77
N GLN A 67 6.16 3.07 5.54
CA GLN A 67 6.24 3.01 6.99
C GLN A 67 6.70 1.61 7.40
N LEU A 68 7.69 1.54 8.29
CA LEU A 68 8.15 0.32 8.93
C LEU A 68 7.70 0.34 10.39
N VAL A 69 6.95 -0.67 10.80
CA VAL A 69 6.45 -0.78 12.17
C VAL A 69 6.67 -2.19 12.71
N ARG A 70 6.70 -2.32 14.04
CA ARG A 70 6.85 -3.60 14.73
C ARG A 70 5.70 -4.55 14.40
N CYS A 71 5.97 -5.86 14.43
CA CYS A 71 4.96 -6.88 14.21
C CYS A 71 3.76 -6.69 15.15
N PRO A 72 2.55 -6.47 14.61
CA PRO A 72 1.36 -6.19 15.42
C PRO A 72 0.77 -7.45 16.05
N VAL A 73 1.27 -8.66 15.72
CA VAL A 73 0.77 -9.94 16.27
C VAL A 73 1.35 -10.21 17.66
N CYS A 74 2.66 -10.01 17.82
CA CYS A 74 3.37 -10.31 19.07
C CYS A 74 3.53 -9.05 19.93
N ASP A 75 3.70 -7.85 19.35
CA ASP A 75 4.02 -6.59 20.07
C ASP A 75 5.19 -6.70 21.07
N LEU A 76 6.01 -7.74 20.93
CA LEU A 76 7.16 -8.04 21.78
C LEU A 76 8.40 -7.37 21.21
N ASN A 77 9.22 -6.77 22.08
CA ASN A 77 10.52 -6.19 21.70
C ASN A 77 11.52 -7.21 21.14
N THR A 78 11.26 -8.50 21.35
CA THR A 78 12.10 -9.64 20.92
C THR A 78 11.61 -10.29 19.64
N CYS A 79 10.57 -9.74 19.01
CA CYS A 79 9.98 -10.28 17.79
C CYS A 79 10.61 -9.58 16.60
N ASP A 80 11.41 -10.30 15.81
CA ASP A 80 12.10 -9.75 14.63
C ASP A 80 11.14 -9.45 13.45
N GLY A 81 9.86 -9.77 13.61
CA GLY A 81 8.85 -9.46 12.60
C GLY A 81 8.66 -7.94 12.44
N THR A 82 8.74 -7.47 11.20
CA THR A 82 8.42 -6.09 10.84
C THR A 82 7.29 -6.06 9.85
N MET A 83 6.37 -5.11 10.02
CA MET A 83 5.32 -4.85 9.06
C MET A 83 5.68 -3.62 8.24
N GLN A 84 5.60 -3.76 6.92
CA GLN A 84 5.76 -2.64 6.00
C GLN A 84 4.41 -2.14 5.52
N THR A 85 4.34 -0.85 5.23
CA THR A 85 3.09 -0.18 4.89
C THR A 85 3.35 0.92 3.87
N LEU A 86 2.85 0.74 2.65
CA LEU A 86 2.68 1.84 1.70
C LEU A 86 1.48 2.67 2.16
N ASP A 87 1.69 3.91 2.55
CA ASP A 87 0.68 4.85 3.08
C ASP A 87 0.59 6.07 2.16
N ALA A 88 -0.57 6.28 1.53
CA ALA A 88 -0.82 7.45 0.67
C ALA A 88 -1.83 8.43 1.28
N ARG A 89 -1.53 9.72 1.32
CA ARG A 89 -2.40 10.74 1.93
C ARG A 89 -2.54 11.97 1.03
N HIS A 90 -3.77 12.44 0.83
CA HIS A 90 -4.00 13.71 0.15
C HIS A 90 -3.35 14.86 0.93
N ILE A 91 -2.71 15.80 0.24
CA ILE A 91 -1.87 16.84 0.87
C ILE A 91 -2.64 17.79 1.81
N GLU A 92 -3.92 18.04 1.55
CA GLU A 92 -4.73 18.90 2.42
C GLU A 92 -5.05 18.23 3.77
N LEU A 93 -4.91 16.91 3.87
CA LEU A 93 -5.22 16.19 5.10
C LEU A 93 -4.31 16.60 6.26
N PHE A 94 -3.09 17.02 5.96
CA PHE A 94 -2.12 17.48 6.97
C PHE A 94 -2.59 18.74 7.71
N LEU A 95 -3.54 19.48 7.13
CA LEU A 95 -4.15 20.67 7.73
C LEU A 95 -5.38 20.35 8.58
N SER A 96 -5.90 19.13 8.51
CA SER A 96 -7.10 18.77 9.25
C SER A 96 -6.80 18.52 10.73
N GLU A 97 -7.74 18.90 11.60
CA GLU A 97 -7.65 18.68 13.05
C GLU A 97 -7.42 17.20 13.36
N GLY A 98 -8.18 16.30 12.72
CA GLY A 98 -8.06 14.87 13.00
C GLY A 98 -6.73 14.25 12.56
N TYR A 99 -6.06 14.83 11.56
CA TYR A 99 -4.68 14.50 11.29
C TYR A 99 -3.79 15.06 12.39
N GLN A 100 -3.90 16.34 12.74
CA GLN A 100 -3.02 17.04 13.69
C GLN A 100 -3.08 16.48 15.10
N ASP A 101 -4.26 16.16 15.61
CA ASP A 101 -4.52 15.59 16.94
C ASP A 101 -4.32 14.06 16.98
N GLY A 102 -4.35 13.39 15.82
CA GLY A 102 -4.13 11.94 15.70
C GLY A 102 -5.35 11.10 16.01
N SER A 103 -6.55 11.69 16.00
CA SER A 103 -7.83 11.01 16.24
C SER A 103 -8.28 10.10 15.10
N TRP A 104 -7.62 10.18 13.93
CA TRP A 104 -7.96 9.36 12.77
C TRP A 104 -7.64 7.88 12.96
N ASN A 105 -8.64 7.05 12.67
CA ASN A 105 -8.56 5.60 12.68
C ASN A 105 -8.81 5.03 11.28
N TYR A 106 -7.91 4.16 10.86
CA TYR A 106 -8.05 3.40 9.61
C TYR A 106 -9.10 2.31 9.77
N GLU A 107 -9.94 2.16 8.76
CA GLU A 107 -10.90 1.07 8.63
C GLU A 107 -10.30 -0.03 7.75
N LEU A 108 -10.40 -1.28 8.22
CA LEU A 108 -10.00 -2.44 7.44
C LEU A 108 -11.03 -2.64 6.32
N LEU A 109 -10.56 -2.65 5.07
CA LEU A 109 -11.38 -2.85 3.88
C LEU A 109 -11.46 -4.33 3.47
N GLY A 110 -10.46 -5.11 3.83
CA GLY A 110 -10.36 -6.52 3.50
C GLY A 110 -8.97 -7.06 3.80
N THR A 111 -8.86 -8.38 3.75
CA THR A 111 -7.62 -9.12 4.00
C THR A 111 -7.42 -10.17 2.92
N HIS A 112 -6.20 -10.31 2.42
CA HIS A 112 -5.84 -11.37 1.49
C HIS A 112 -4.65 -12.16 2.06
N GLU A 113 -4.71 -13.49 1.95
CA GLU A 113 -3.68 -14.38 2.51
C GLU A 113 -3.10 -15.28 1.41
N VAL A 114 -1.78 -15.20 1.24
CA VAL A 114 -1.02 -16.07 0.35
C VAL A 114 -0.38 -17.16 1.20
N LYS A 115 -0.96 -18.35 1.20
CA LYS A 115 -0.53 -19.50 2.04
C LYS A 115 0.67 -20.27 1.49
N LYS A 116 1.50 -19.63 0.68
CA LYS A 116 2.68 -20.22 0.05
C LYS A 116 3.85 -19.27 0.21
N ARG A 117 5.05 -19.84 0.36
CA ARG A 117 6.29 -19.08 0.38
C ARG A 117 6.33 -18.07 -0.76
N ALA A 118 6.59 -16.82 -0.40
CA ALA A 118 6.75 -15.73 -1.35
C ALA A 118 8.19 -15.20 -1.30
N ASP A 119 8.78 -14.96 -2.47
CA ASP A 119 10.13 -14.38 -2.56
C ASP A 119 10.15 -12.87 -2.31
N GLY A 120 8.98 -12.24 -2.39
CA GLY A 120 8.81 -10.81 -2.18
C GLY A 120 7.37 -10.45 -1.93
N ALA A 121 7.17 -9.23 -1.50
CA ALA A 121 5.88 -8.63 -1.29
C ALA A 121 5.84 -7.25 -1.94
N THR A 122 4.72 -6.96 -2.58
CA THR A 122 4.54 -5.75 -3.39
C THR A 122 3.27 -5.04 -2.96
N ALA A 123 3.28 -3.72 -3.01
CA ALA A 123 2.09 -2.90 -2.83
C ALA A 123 2.05 -1.82 -3.89
N ALA A 124 0.87 -1.55 -4.45
CA ALA A 124 0.72 -0.49 -5.42
C ALA A 124 -0.64 0.19 -5.35
N ILE A 125 -0.63 1.46 -5.71
CA ILE A 125 -1.79 2.35 -5.76
C ILE A 125 -1.79 3.05 -7.11
N PHE A 126 -2.92 3.00 -7.80
CA PHE A 126 -3.08 3.61 -9.13
C PHE A 126 -4.33 4.47 -9.18
N ASP A 127 -4.27 5.58 -9.91
CA ASP A 127 -5.48 6.21 -10.43
C ASP A 127 -6.12 5.31 -11.49
N ILE A 128 -7.40 4.98 -11.30
CA ILE A 128 -8.14 4.08 -12.19
C ILE A 128 -8.25 4.59 -13.64
N ARG A 129 -8.19 5.92 -13.85
CA ARG A 129 -8.24 6.53 -15.20
C ARG A 129 -6.96 6.33 -15.98
N HIS A 130 -5.83 6.20 -15.29
CA HIS A 130 -4.50 6.21 -15.89
C HIS A 130 -3.85 4.82 -15.94
N LEU A 131 -4.61 3.74 -15.69
CA LEU A 131 -4.09 2.36 -15.71
C LEU A 131 -3.43 1.95 -17.04
N LYS A 132 -3.80 2.61 -18.14
CA LYS A 132 -3.28 2.33 -19.50
C LYS A 132 -2.25 3.34 -19.96
N ASP A 133 -1.95 4.35 -19.15
CA ASP A 133 -1.01 5.40 -19.52
C ASP A 133 0.41 4.85 -19.60
N CYS A 134 1.21 5.43 -20.50
CA CYS A 134 2.61 5.04 -20.68
C CYS A 134 3.44 5.19 -19.39
N THR A 135 3.16 6.21 -18.59
CA THR A 135 3.82 6.46 -17.31
C THR A 135 3.48 5.39 -16.26
N THR A 136 2.26 4.85 -16.31
CA THR A 136 1.85 3.74 -15.44
C THR A 136 2.58 2.45 -15.77
N GLN A 137 2.98 2.26 -17.05
CA GLN A 137 3.80 1.11 -17.43
C GLN A 137 5.16 1.08 -16.74
N MET A 138 5.71 2.23 -16.35
CA MET A 138 6.97 2.27 -15.58
C MET A 138 6.83 1.62 -14.20
N VAL A 139 5.65 1.71 -13.59
CA VAL A 139 5.35 1.03 -12.32
C VAL A 139 5.14 -0.47 -12.55
N LEU A 140 4.50 -0.84 -13.66
CA LEU A 140 4.19 -2.22 -14.02
C LEU A 140 5.39 -3.01 -14.58
N ASP A 141 6.41 -2.34 -15.09
CA ASP A 141 7.68 -2.93 -15.47
C ASP A 141 8.50 -3.31 -14.21
N PHE A 142 7.95 -4.27 -13.46
CA PHE A 142 8.42 -4.66 -12.14
C PHE A 142 9.89 -5.08 -12.12
N ASP A 143 10.35 -5.76 -13.17
CA ASP A 143 11.73 -6.24 -13.29
C ASP A 143 12.75 -5.09 -13.42
N SER A 144 12.33 -3.91 -13.87
CA SER A 144 13.21 -2.75 -14.05
C SER A 144 13.63 -2.08 -12.73
N TRP A 145 12.86 -2.25 -11.65
CA TRP A 145 13.07 -1.51 -10.40
C TRP A 145 13.04 -2.37 -9.14
N LYS A 146 12.60 -3.63 -9.20
CA LYS A 146 12.60 -4.53 -8.04
C LYS A 146 14.01 -4.75 -7.48
N GLY A 147 14.07 -5.10 -6.20
CA GLY A 147 15.33 -5.46 -5.55
C GLY A 147 15.96 -6.69 -6.18
N LYS A 148 17.30 -6.72 -6.29
CA LYS A 148 18.03 -7.93 -6.69
C LYS A 148 17.79 -9.04 -5.65
N PRO A 149 17.92 -10.34 -6.03
CA PRO A 149 17.87 -11.42 -5.05
C PRO A 149 18.80 -11.17 -3.85
N ASN A 150 18.29 -11.39 -2.64
CA ASN A 150 18.96 -11.10 -1.36
C ASN A 150 19.19 -9.62 -1.01
N ASP A 151 18.68 -8.68 -1.82
CA ASP A 151 18.54 -7.27 -1.41
C ASP A 151 17.25 -7.13 -0.61
N TRP A 152 17.38 -7.02 0.71
CA TRP A 152 16.27 -6.89 1.66
C TRP A 152 15.78 -5.45 1.82
N GLN A 153 16.45 -4.47 1.18
CA GLN A 153 16.00 -3.09 1.26
C GLN A 153 14.76 -2.88 0.39
N PRO A 154 13.70 -2.24 0.93
CA PRO A 154 12.53 -1.89 0.15
C PRO A 154 12.90 -1.03 -1.07
N LYS A 155 12.34 -1.37 -2.23
CA LYS A 155 12.39 -0.55 -3.44
C LYS A 155 11.04 0.11 -3.64
N SER A 156 11.06 1.28 -4.25
CA SER A 156 9.86 2.03 -4.56
C SER A 156 9.98 2.69 -5.93
N VAL A 157 8.82 2.90 -6.55
CA VAL A 157 8.70 3.63 -7.81
C VAL A 157 7.49 4.53 -7.71
N VAL A 158 7.62 5.75 -8.25
CA VAL A 158 6.54 6.72 -8.34
C VAL A 158 6.44 7.22 -9.76
N ALA A 159 5.20 7.26 -10.25
CA ALA A 159 4.81 7.85 -11.52
C ALA A 159 3.75 8.93 -11.23
N PRO A 160 3.43 9.80 -12.21
CA PRO A 160 2.46 10.88 -12.01
C PRO A 160 1.12 10.45 -11.42
N HIS A 161 0.64 9.24 -11.72
CA HIS A 161 -0.67 8.72 -11.28
C HIS A 161 -0.61 7.35 -10.60
N ALA A 162 0.58 6.95 -10.14
CA ALA A 162 0.77 5.65 -9.51
C ALA A 162 1.98 5.64 -8.59
N VAL A 163 1.94 4.78 -7.57
CA VAL A 163 3.07 4.51 -6.70
C VAL A 163 3.09 3.03 -6.34
N ALA A 164 4.28 2.45 -6.25
CA ALA A 164 4.46 1.09 -5.77
C ALA A 164 5.70 0.95 -4.89
N VAL A 165 5.68 -0.09 -4.06
CA VAL A 165 6.80 -0.58 -3.28
C VAL A 165 6.94 -2.08 -3.43
N ASN A 166 8.16 -2.57 -3.28
CA ASN A 166 8.46 -3.99 -3.22
C ASN A 166 9.58 -4.25 -2.22
N THR A 167 9.45 -5.35 -1.49
CA THR A 167 10.48 -5.85 -0.59
C THR A 167 10.65 -7.34 -0.82
N ASN A 168 11.89 -7.78 -1.01
CA ASN A 168 12.20 -9.20 -1.02
C ASN A 168 12.04 -9.76 0.40
N LEU A 169 11.54 -10.99 0.50
CA LEU A 169 11.24 -11.61 1.80
C LEU A 169 12.19 -12.75 2.12
N GLN A 170 12.59 -12.82 3.39
CA GLN A 170 13.27 -13.99 3.92
C GLN A 170 12.36 -15.23 3.81
N PRO A 171 12.90 -16.46 3.90
CA PRO A 171 12.07 -17.66 3.91
C PRO A 171 10.88 -17.54 4.88
N ASN A 172 9.67 -17.71 4.35
CA ASN A 172 8.40 -17.53 5.04
C ASN A 172 7.42 -18.65 4.65
N ASP A 173 6.36 -18.82 5.44
CA ASP A 173 5.29 -19.79 5.21
C ASP A 173 4.10 -19.19 4.44
N GLY A 174 4.22 -17.93 4.01
CA GLY A 174 3.16 -17.18 3.37
C GLY A 174 3.13 -15.72 3.83
N ASN A 175 2.32 -14.94 3.12
CA ASN A 175 2.14 -13.53 3.39
C ASN A 175 0.68 -13.22 3.70
N LYS A 176 0.48 -12.20 4.51
CA LYS A 176 -0.83 -11.61 4.75
C LYS A 176 -0.82 -10.16 4.27
N PHE A 177 -1.92 -9.74 3.68
CA PHE A 177 -2.10 -8.42 3.12
C PHE A 177 -3.38 -7.81 3.66
N ASN A 178 -3.26 -6.71 4.40
CA ASN A 178 -4.42 -5.97 4.87
C ASN A 178 -4.54 -4.71 4.05
N PHE A 179 -5.73 -4.46 3.53
CA PHE A 179 -6.10 -3.24 2.82
C PHE A 179 -6.87 -2.36 3.78
N SER A 180 -6.44 -1.13 3.99
CA SER A 180 -7.15 -0.21 4.89
C SER A 180 -7.27 1.17 4.29
N GLY A 181 -8.29 1.92 4.71
CA GLY A 181 -8.47 3.32 4.34
C GLY A 181 -9.24 4.14 5.37
N LEU A 182 -9.28 5.45 5.15
CA LEU A 182 -10.00 6.40 6.01
C LEU A 182 -11.32 6.80 5.36
N LYS A 183 -12.44 6.80 6.10
CA LYS A 183 -13.76 7.22 5.58
C LYS A 183 -13.77 8.57 4.85
N TYR A 184 -12.90 9.52 5.24
CA TYR A 184 -12.88 10.89 4.71
C TYR A 184 -11.64 11.23 3.84
N ALA A 185 -10.68 10.31 3.78
CA ALA A 185 -9.31 10.59 3.35
C ALA A 185 -8.62 9.44 2.60
N ARG A 186 -9.24 8.24 2.60
CA ARG A 186 -8.91 7.03 1.83
C ARG A 186 -7.45 6.86 1.50
N THR A 187 -6.68 6.76 2.57
CA THR A 187 -5.38 6.17 2.48
C THR A 187 -5.48 4.75 1.98
N CYS A 188 -4.47 4.31 1.25
CA CYS A 188 -4.26 2.92 0.97
C CYS A 188 -3.13 2.50 1.88
N MET A 189 -3.35 1.48 2.70
CA MET A 189 -2.34 0.82 3.49
C MET A 189 -2.31 -0.63 3.01
N LEU A 190 -1.16 -1.09 2.51
CA LEU A 190 -0.93 -2.52 2.30
C LEU A 190 0.07 -3.01 3.34
N ARG A 191 -0.38 -3.90 4.21
CA ARG A 191 0.46 -4.52 5.23
C ARG A 191 1.12 -5.76 4.68
N LEU A 192 2.41 -5.92 4.91
CA LEU A 192 3.16 -7.13 4.55
C LEU A 192 3.51 -7.87 5.84
N TYR A 193 3.08 -9.12 5.94
CA TYR A 193 3.48 -10.08 6.98
C TYR A 193 4.34 -11.16 6.35
#